data_AF-A0A0G0I4P6-F1
#
_entry.id   AF-A0A0G0I4P6-F1
#
_cell.length_a   1.000
_cell.length_b   1.000
_cell.length_c   1.000
_cell.angle_alpha   90.00
_cell.angle_beta   90.00
_cell.angle_gamma   90.00
#
_symmetry.space_group_name_H-M   'P 1'
#
loop_
_entity.id
_entity.type
_entity.pdbx_description
1 polymer ?
#
loop_
_entity_poly.entity_id
_entity_poly.type
_entity_poly.pdbx_seq_one_letter_code
_entity_poly.pdbx_strand_id
1 'polypeptide(L)' 'EYLKEYAGLDKNVTVAGLFNRLEIWDEKKWNIYKTKAEENTDEIAEQLGKLGIY' A
#
# COMPACT_ATOMS: atom_id res chain seq x y z
N GLU A 1 13.63 0.80 -16.16
CA GLU A 1 12.80 2.03 -16.18
C GLU A 1 11.30 1.76 -16.00
N TYR A 2 10.68 0.92 -16.83
CA TYR A 2 9.21 0.73 -16.90
C TYR A 2 8.46 0.62 -15.56
N LEU A 3 8.88 -0.26 -14.64
CA LEU A 3 8.17 -0.45 -13.37
C LEU A 3 8.25 0.76 -12.44
N LYS A 4 9.33 1.55 -12.56
CA LYS A 4 9.52 2.78 -11.79
C LYS A 4 8.55 3.87 -12.25
N GLU A 5 8.37 4.01 -13.56
CA GLU A 5 7.38 4.94 -14.14
C GLU A 5 5.95 4.48 -13.88
N TYR A 6 5.66 3.19 -14.05
CA TYR A 6 4.33 2.63 -13.80
C TYR A 6 3.87 2.84 -12.35
N ALA A 7 4.75 2.57 -11.38
CA ALA A 7 4.45 2.83 -9.97
C ALA A 7 4.48 4.33 -9.63
N GLY A 8 5.02 5.17 -10.51
CA GLY A 8 5.18 6.61 -10.31
C GLY A 8 6.00 6.90 -9.06
N LEU A 9 7.11 6.17 -8.88
CA LEU A 9 8.00 6.31 -7.74
C LEU A 9 8.87 7.56 -7.91
N ASP A 10 8.77 8.48 -6.97
CA ASP A 10 9.66 9.64 -6.86
C ASP A 10 10.83 9.32 -5.91
N LYS A 11 11.59 10.34 -5.50
CA LYS A 11 12.82 10.22 -4.71
C LYS A 11 12.64 9.48 -3.39
N ASN A 12 11.49 9.61 -2.75
CA ASN A 12 11.17 8.93 -1.50
C ASN A 12 10.15 7.82 -1.72
N VAL A 13 10.45 6.64 -1.19
CA VAL A 13 9.62 5.45 -1.33
C VAL A 13 9.39 4.80 0.02
N THR A 14 8.21 4.22 0.18
CA THR A 14 7.85 3.41 1.35
C THR A 14 7.76 1.95 0.94
N VAL A 15 8.37 1.07 1.73
CA VAL A 15 8.27 -0.38 1.54
C VAL A 15 7.36 -0.94 2.62
N ALA A 16 6.25 -1.54 2.21
CA ALA A 16 5.28 -2.16 3.11
C ALA A 16 5.31 -3.69 2.94
N GLY A 17 5.50 -4.42 4.05
CA GLY A 17 5.45 -5.88 4.05
C GLY A 17 4.04 -6.38 4.36
N LEU A 18 3.51 -7.24 3.49
CA LEU A 18 2.23 -7.91 3.67
C LEU A 18 2.40 -9.41 3.52
N PHE A 19 2.50 -10.11 4.65
CA PHE A 19 2.52 -11.57 4.78
C PHE A 19 3.50 -12.29 3.84
N ASN A 20 3.12 -12.52 2.58
CA ASN A 20 3.91 -13.20 1.56
C ASN A 20 4.50 -12.27 0.48
N ARG A 21 4.25 -10.96 0.52
CA ARG A 21 4.72 -9.99 -0.47
C ARG A 21 5.26 -8.71 0.15
N LEU A 22 6.13 -8.04 -0.60
CA LEU A 22 6.59 -6.69 -0.34
C LEU A 22 5.99 -5.76 -1.39
N GLU A 23 5.38 -4.68 -0.95
CA GLU A 23 4.88 -3.63 -1.82
C GLU A 23 5.77 -2.40 -1.73
N ILE A 24 6.02 -1.76 -2.87
CA ILE A 24 6.82 -0.55 -2.98
C ILE A 24 5.90 0.58 -3.44
N TRP A 25 5.83 1.62 -2.63
CA TRP A 25 4.94 2.75 -2.84
C TRP A 25 5.72 4.06 -2.90
N ASP A 26 5.18 5.02 -3.64
CA ASP A 26 5.55 6.42 -3.48
C ASP A 26 5.08 6.91 -2.10
N GLU A 27 5.93 7.63 -1.37
CA GLU A 27 5.68 8.03 0.02
C GLU A 27 4.41 8.90 0.16
N LYS A 28 4.13 9.78 -0.80
CA LYS A 28 2.94 10.65 -0.75
C LYS A 28 1.68 9.84 -0.97
N LYS A 29 1.69 8.95 -1.97
CA LYS A 29 0.57 8.04 -2.24
C LYS A 29 0.30 7.12 -1.04
N TRP A 30 1.37 6.59 -0.44
CA TRP A 30 1.28 5.74 0.75
C TRP A 30 0.62 6.48 1.92
N ASN A 31 1.04 7.72 2.23
CA ASN A 31 0.45 8.49 3.32
C ASN A 31 -1.04 8.75 3.11
N ILE A 32 -1.46 9.11 1.89
CA ILE A 32 -2.88 9.32 1.57
C ILE A 32 -3.67 8.02 1.73
N TYR A 33 -3.14 6.91 1.21
CA TYR A 33 -3.77 5.60 1.34
C TYR A 33 -3.89 5.19 2.81
N LYS A 34 -2.81 5.30 3.58
CA LYS A 34 -2.75 4.98 5.01
C LYS A 34 -3.74 5.80 5.82
N THR A 35 -3.82 7.12 5.60
CA THR A 35 -4.76 7.98 6.34
C THR A 35 -6.21 7.63 6.02
N LYS A 36 -6.56 7.45 4.74
CA LYS A 36 -7.90 6.98 4.36
C LYS A 36 -8.20 5.59 4.92
N ALA A 37 -7.16 4.77 5.05
CA ALA A 37 -7.27 3.43 5.57
C ALA A 37 -7.52 3.39 7.07
N GLU A 38 -6.83 4.25 7.83
CA GLU A 38 -7.04 4.44 9.26
C GLU A 38 -8.45 4.98 9.54
N GLU A 39 -8.99 5.85 8.67
CA GLU A 39 -10.37 6.34 8.79
C GLU A 39 -11.44 5.27 8.49
N ASN A 40 -11.13 4.27 7.66
CA ASN A 40 -12.05 3.19 7.26
C ASN A 40 -11.56 1.81 7.74
N THR A 41 -10.97 1.78 8.95
CA THR A 41 -10.28 0.60 9.50
C THR A 41 -11.12 -0.68 9.42
N ASP A 42 -12.43 -0.58 9.65
CA ASP A 42 -13.35 -1.74 9.57
C ASP A 42 -13.49 -2.29 8.13
N GLU A 43 -13.61 -1.43 7.13
CA GLU A 43 -13.80 -1.81 5.73
C GLU A 43 -12.52 -2.40 5.13
N ILE A 44 -11.37 -1.89 5.56
CA ILE A 44 -10.06 -2.38 5.11
C ILE A 44 -9.65 -3.67 5.79
N ALA A 45 -9.96 -3.85 7.08
CA ALA A 45 -9.82 -5.16 7.71
C ALA A 45 -10.64 -6.22 6.94
N GLU A 46 -11.82 -5.86 6.46
CA GLU A 46 -12.67 -6.74 5.66
C GLU A 46 -12.09 -7.03 4.26
N GLN A 47 -11.50 -6.03 3.59
CA GLN A 47 -10.83 -6.23 2.30
C GLN A 47 -9.52 -7.01 2.42
N LEU A 48 -8.73 -6.78 3.48
CA LEU A 48 -7.53 -7.56 3.79
C LEU A 48 -7.88 -9.03 4.11
N GLY A 49 -8.99 -9.27 4.82
CA GLY A 49 -9.55 -10.61 5.01
C GLY A 49 -9.97 -11.27 3.69
N LYS A 50 -10.62 -10.53 2.79
CA LYS A 50 -11.01 -11.04 1.45
C LYS A 50 -9.83 -11.31 0.52
N LEU A 51 -8.69 -10.65 0.72
CA LEU A 51 -7.44 -10.88 -0.01
C LEU A 51 -6.67 -12.13 0.47
N GLY A 52 -7.23 -12.90 1.40
CA GLY A 52 -6.75 -14.24 1.76
C GLY A 52 -5.61 -14.26 2.79
N ILE A 53 -5.49 -13.21 3.61
CA ILE A 53 -4.57 -13.21 4.76
C ILE A 53 -5.36 -13.59 6.00
N TYR A 54 -5.48 -14.90 6.24
CA TYR A 54 -5.80 -15.49 7.55
C TYR A 54 -4.88 -16.70 7.76
#